data_AF-Q9HZF1-F1
#
_entry.id   AF-Q9HZF1-F1
#
_cell.length_a   1.000
_cell.length_b   1.000
_cell.length_c   1.000
_cell.angle_alpha   90.00
_cell.angle_beta   90.00
_cell.angle_gamma   90.00
#
_symmetry.space_group_name_H-M   'P 1'
#
loop_
_entity.id
_entity.type
_entity.pdbx_description
1 polymer ?
#
loop_
_entity_poly.entity_id
_entity_poly.type
_entity_poly.pdbx_seq_one_letter_code
_entity_poly.pdbx_strand_id
1 'polypeptide(L)' 'MKVEELPQEGFAECPRYITLMRFAFLTGLSDRPDLLYAWIESGDLPMRTFGTQRLVDMQKLQKRIEEAKKGADSTG' A
#
# COMPACT_ATOMS: atom_id res chain seq x y z
N MET A 1 6.95 11.34 -0.97
CA MET A 1 6.18 10.45 -0.09
C MET A 1 6.43 9.04 -0.53
N LYS A 2 6.86 8.18 0.38
CA LYS A 2 6.98 6.74 0.16
C LYS A 2 5.69 6.05 0.60
N VAL A 3 5.39 4.88 0.04
CA VAL A 3 4.18 4.13 0.39
C VAL A 3 4.17 3.73 1.88
N GLU A 4 5.34 3.58 2.50
CA GLU A 4 5.49 3.22 3.90
C GLU A 4 5.19 4.36 4.88
N GLU A 5 5.15 5.60 4.39
CA GLU A 5 4.85 6.81 5.15
C GLU A 5 3.35 7.12 5.22
N LEU A 6 2.51 6.32 4.54
CA LEU A 6 1.06 6.54 4.50
C LEU A 6 0.43 6.33 5.88
N PRO A 7 -0.71 7.02 6.17
CA PRO A 7 -1.55 6.68 7.32
C PRO A 7 -1.96 5.20 7.24
N GLN A 8 -1.66 4.46 8.30
CA GLN A 8 -1.92 3.00 8.38
C GLN A 8 -3.15 2.69 9.24
N GLU A 9 -3.89 3.70 9.66
CA GLU A 9 -5.13 3.56 10.43
C GLU A 9 -6.12 2.70 9.66
N GLY A 10 -6.60 1.63 10.30
CA GLY A 10 -7.52 0.65 9.70
C GLY A 10 -6.87 -0.39 8.77
N PHE A 11 -5.55 -0.38 8.52
CA PHE A 11 -4.92 -1.39 7.66
C PHE A 11 -5.04 -2.81 8.23
N ALA A 12 -4.95 -2.96 9.56
CA ALA A 12 -5.07 -4.25 10.23
C ALA A 12 -6.49 -4.85 10.14
N GLU A 13 -7.50 -4.02 9.93
CA GLU A 13 -8.90 -4.42 9.81
C GLU A 13 -9.32 -4.66 8.35
N CYS A 14 -8.45 -4.32 7.40
CA CYS A 14 -8.73 -4.49 5.98
C CYS A 14 -8.65 -5.97 5.57
N PRO A 15 -9.55 -6.43 4.67
CA PRO A 15 -9.34 -7.67 3.94
C PRO A 15 -7.97 -7.66 3.26
N ARG A 16 -7.40 -8.85 3.06
CA ARG A 16 -6.09 -9.01 2.40
C ARG A 16 -6.03 -8.31 1.03
N TYR A 17 -7.13 -8.34 0.28
CA TYR A 17 -7.21 -7.71 -1.03
C TYR A 17 -8.30 -6.64 -1.05
N ILE A 18 -7.94 -5.42 -1.42
CA ILE A 18 -8.88 -4.31 -1.57
C ILE A 18 -8.71 -3.63 -2.93
N THR A 19 -9.75 -2.95 -3.41
CA THR A 19 -9.65 -2.16 -4.64
C THR A 19 -8.72 -0.97 -4.45
N LEU A 20 -8.11 -0.49 -5.54
CA LEU A 20 -7.31 0.73 -5.52
C LEU A 20 -8.11 1.93 -4.99
N MET A 21 -9.41 1.99 -5.32
CA MET A 21 -10.32 3.02 -4.81
C MET A 21 -10.48 2.96 -3.29
N ARG A 22 -10.63 1.76 -2.70
CA ARG A 22 -10.71 1.63 -1.24
C ARG A 22 -9.38 2.00 -0.58
N PHE A 23 -8.26 1.62 -1.18
CA PHE A 23 -6.93 1.99 -0.70
C PHE A 23 -6.72 3.51 -0.73
N ALA A 24 -7.10 4.18 -1.82
CA ALA A 24 -7.02 5.64 -1.96
C ALA A 24 -7.84 6.36 -0.89
N PHE A 25 -9.05 5.87 -0.61
CA PHE A 25 -9.89 6.40 0.46
C PHE A 25 -9.25 6.27 1.84
N LEU A 26 -8.70 5.09 2.17
CA LEU A 26 -8.08 4.83 3.48
C LEU A 26 -6.82 5.67 3.72
N THR A 27 -6.09 5.99 2.65
CA THR A 27 -4.81 6.70 2.71
C THR A 27 -4.95 8.21 2.48
N GLY A 28 -6.17 8.70 2.23
CA GLY A 28 -6.43 10.10 1.90
C GLY A 28 -5.89 10.52 0.52
N LEU A 29 -5.69 9.58 -0.40
CA LEU A 29 -5.11 9.81 -1.73
C LEU A 29 -6.13 9.75 -2.88
N SER A 30 -7.42 9.89 -2.58
CA SER A 30 -8.49 9.86 -3.60
C SER A 30 -8.32 10.92 -4.70
N ASP A 31 -7.66 12.03 -4.41
CA ASP A 31 -7.35 13.14 -5.33
C ASP A 31 -5.96 13.04 -5.98
N ARG A 32 -5.20 11.97 -5.69
CA ARG A 32 -3.83 11.75 -6.19
C ARG A 32 -3.67 10.43 -6.96
N PRO A 33 -4.47 10.19 -8.01
CA PRO A 33 -4.38 8.96 -8.78
C PRO A 33 -3.03 8.79 -9.49
N ASP A 34 -2.38 9.90 -9.87
CA ASP A 34 -1.04 9.93 -10.46
C ASP A 34 0.01 9.26 -9.57
N LEU A 35 -0.01 9.57 -8.28
CA LEU A 35 0.91 8.99 -7.30
C LEU A 35 0.66 7.49 -7.11
N LEU A 36 -0.61 7.09 -7.02
CA LEU A 36 -1.00 5.69 -6.91
C LEU A 36 -0.55 4.88 -8.12
N TYR A 37 -0.72 5.41 -9.34
CA TYR A 37 -0.25 4.75 -10.55
C TYR A 37 1.28 4.68 -10.61
N ALA A 38 2.00 5.72 -10.22
CA ALA A 38 3.45 5.68 -10.13
C ALA A 38 3.94 4.55 -9.21
N TRP A 39 3.31 4.35 -8.05
CA TRP A 39 3.65 3.25 -7.14
C TRP A 39 3.29 1.87 -7.66
N ILE A 40 2.22 1.76 -8.47
CA ILE A 40 1.88 0.50 -9.13
C ILE A 40 2.95 0.16 -10.18
N GLU A 41 3.35 1.12 -11.00
CA GLU A 41 4.35 0.93 -12.06
C GLU A 41 5.76 0.68 -11.50
N SER A 42 6.15 1.33 -10.40
CA SER A 42 7.42 1.06 -9.73
C SER A 42 7.44 -0.27 -8.97
N GLY A 43 6.26 -0.84 -8.67
CA GLY A 43 6.11 -2.04 -7.84
C GLY A 43 6.15 -1.78 -6.34
N ASP A 44 6.16 -0.50 -5.91
CA ASP A 44 6.12 -0.08 -4.50
C ASP A 44 4.78 -0.43 -3.86
N LEU A 45 3.66 -0.26 -4.58
CA LEU A 45 2.35 -0.72 -4.16
C LEU A 45 2.11 -2.16 -4.64
N PRO A 46 2.11 -3.17 -3.75
CA PRO A 46 1.96 -4.55 -4.18
C PRO A 46 0.54 -4.80 -4.68
N MET A 47 0.41 -5.16 -5.95
CA MET A 47 -0.86 -5.52 -6.59
C MET A 47 -0.95 -7.03 -6.85
N ARG A 48 -2.18 -7.55 -6.82
CA ARG A 48 -2.52 -8.90 -7.27
C ARG A 48 -3.63 -8.84 -8.31
N THR A 49 -3.45 -9.60 -9.40
CA THR A 49 -4.45 -9.71 -10.46
C THR A 49 -5.31 -10.96 -10.27
N PHE A 50 -6.63 -10.79 -10.34
CA PHE A 50 -7.63 -11.86 -10.37
C PHE A 50 -8.52 -11.64 -11.58
N GLY A 51 -8.33 -12.45 -12.64
CA GLY A 51 -8.99 -12.20 -13.92
C GLY A 51 -8.63 -10.82 -14.47
N THR A 52 -9.63 -9.95 -14.65
CA THR A 52 -9.44 -8.56 -15.10
C THR A 52 -9.28 -7.56 -13.95
N GLN A 53 -9.44 -7.99 -12.69
CA GLN A 53 -9.36 -7.10 -11.54
C GLN A 53 -7.94 -7.03 -10.97
N ARG A 54 -7.48 -5.82 -10.68
CA ARG A 54 -6.25 -5.56 -9.92
C ARG A 54 -6.61 -5.06 -8.53
N LEU A 55 -6.13 -5.76 -7.50
CA LEU A 55 -6.37 -5.45 -6.10
C LEU A 55 -5.05 -5.21 -5.37
N VAL A 56 -5.04 -4.31 -4.39
CA VAL A 56 -3.90 -4.07 -3.51
C VAL A 56 -3.77 -5.27 -2.56
N ASP A 57 -2.57 -5.86 -2.45
CA ASP A 57 -2.26 -6.89 -1.45
C ASP A 57 -1.82 -6.22 -0.14
N MET A 58 -2.79 -6.00 0.75
CA MET A 58 -2.59 -5.32 2.04
C MET A 58 -1.65 -6.09 2.96
N GLN A 59 -1.62 -7.42 2.88
CA GLN A 59 -0.72 -8.22 3.70
C GLN A 59 0.73 -8.02 3.26
N LYS A 60 0.99 -8.05 1.94
CA LYS A 60 2.33 -7.81 1.39
C LYS A 60 2.78 -6.37 1.67
N LEU A 61 1.88 -5.40 1.59
CA LEU A 61 2.17 -4.01 1.92
C LEU A 61 2.56 -3.86 3.40
N GLN A 62 1.76 -4.38 4.33
CA GLN A 62 2.06 -4.31 5.77
C GLN A 62 3.39 -4.96 6.12
N LYS A 63 3.71 -6.10 5.50
CA LYS A 63 5.01 -6.75 5.67
C LYS A 63 6.17 -5.86 5.23
N ARG A 64 6.08 -5.21 4.06
CA ARG A 64 7.11 -4.27 3.56
C ARG A 64 7.32 -3.10 4.51
N ILE A 65 6.22 -2.55 5.02
CA ILE A 65 6.26 -1.44 5.99
C ILE A 65 6.96 -1.87 7.28
N GLU A 66 6.64 -3.07 7.79
CA GLU A 66 7.28 -3.61 9.00
C GLU A 66 8.78 -3.84 8.79
N GLU A 67 9.17 -4.37 7.62
CA GLU A 67 10.58 -4.55 7.24
C GLU A 67 11.32 -3.22 7.12
N ALA A 68 10.70 -2.20 6.52
CA ALA A 68 11.27 -0.86 6.42
C ALA A 68 11.50 -0.21 7.79
N LYS A 69 10.56 -0.40 8.73
CA LYS A 69 10.69 0.08 10.13
C LYS A 69 11.85 -0.62 10.85
N LYS A 70 11.97 -1.94 10.74
CA LYS A 70 13.07 -2.71 11.35
C LYS A 70 14.44 -2.31 10.80
N GLY A 71 14.53 -2.05 9.50
CA GLY A 71 15.78 -1.58 8.87
C GLY A 71 16.22 -0.20 9.38
N ALA A 72 15.26 0.68 9.70
CA ALA A 72 15.55 1.99 10.27
C ALA A 72 16.07 1.92 11.72
N ASP A 73 15.50 1.05 12.55
CA ASP A 73 15.92 0.87 13.96
C ASP A 73 17.29 0.20 14.11
N SER A 74 17.76 -0.53 13.09
CA SER A 74 19.03 -1.26 13.13
C SER A 74 20.27 -0.37 12.96
N THR A 75 20.09 0.94 12.76
CA THR A 75 21.19 1.90 12.51
C THR A 75 21.38 2.89 13.66
N GLY A 76 20.83 2.60 14.85
CA GLY A 76 20.96 3.41 16.07
C GLY A 76 22.16 3.04 16.92
#